data_AF-A0A4Y2B575-F1
#
_entry.id   AF-A0A4Y2B575-F1
#
_cell.length_a   1.000
_cell.length_b   1.000
_cell.length_c   1.000
_cell.angle_alpha   90.00
_cell.angle_beta   90.00
_cell.angle_gamma   90.00
#
_symmetry.space_group_name_H-M   'P 1'
#
loop_
_entity.id
_entity.type
_entity.pdbx_description
1 polymer ?
#
loop_
_entity_poly.entity_id
_entity_poly.type
_entity_poly.pdbx_seq_one_letter_code
_entity_poly.pdbx_strand_id
1 'polypeptide(L)'
;MINAAVSCQTLRRQQRAILTSGVVLIHENSSLHNVVVTQNLLEQFKWDVSDRPVYSPDLATSDFHLFPEFRNCLRGQSFQKNEEIRSNIKTHLTSLAETFFEEGIKNLVHRDDKYLILHSDYVEK
;
A
#
# COMPACT_ATOMS: atom_id res chain seq x y z
N MET A 1 14.36 0.73 9.69
CA MET A 1 13.02 1.05 10.25
C MET A 1 12.65 2.48 9.87
N ILE A 2 11.48 2.69 9.28
CA ILE A 2 10.89 4.02 9.10
C ILE A 2 10.26 4.42 10.45
N ASN A 3 10.60 5.60 10.97
CA ASN A 3 10.04 6.10 12.23
C ASN A 3 8.77 6.95 11.99
N ALA A 4 8.02 7.25 13.05
CA ALA A 4 6.77 8.00 12.98
C ALA A 4 6.89 9.35 12.27
N ALA A 5 8.00 10.07 12.47
CA ALA A 5 8.23 11.38 11.86
C ALA A 5 8.32 11.29 10.33
N VAL A 6 9.06 10.31 9.81
CA VAL A 6 9.20 10.09 8.35
C VAL A 6 7.88 9.62 7.74
N SER A 7 7.13 8.77 8.45
CA SER A 7 5.78 8.33 8.03
C SER A 7 4.82 9.53 7.91
N CYS A 8 4.73 10.36 8.94
CA CYS A 8 3.87 11.54 8.96
C CYS A 8 4.23 12.55 7.87
N GLN A 9 5.51 12.78 7.61
CA GLN A 9 5.96 13.65 6.53
C GLN A 9 5.54 13.10 5.16
N THR A 10 5.62 11.78 4.98
CA THR A 10 5.21 11.11 3.73
C THR A 10 3.70 11.25 3.50
N LEU A 11 2.89 10.98 4.53
CA LEU A 11 1.43 11.14 4.48
C LEU A 11 1.01 12.58 4.17
N ARG A 12 1.65 13.58 4.79
CA ARG A 12 1.40 15.01 4.49
C ARG A 12 1.71 15.38 3.04
N ARG A 13 2.75 14.78 2.44
CA ARG A 13 3.07 15.00 1.02
C ARG A 13 2.01 14.38 0.11
N GLN A 14 1.52 13.19 0.46
CA GLN A 14 0.46 12.51 -0.28
C GLN A 14 -0.87 13.26 -0.19
N GLN A 15 -1.23 13.78 0.99
CA GLN A 15 -2.45 14.56 1.19
C GLN A 15 -2.52 15.78 0.25
N ARG A 16 -1.38 16.42 -0.05
CA ARG A 16 -1.33 17.56 -0.97
C ARG A 16 -1.57 17.18 -2.44
N ALA A 17 -1.43 15.91 -2.79
CA ALA A 17 -1.52 15.41 -4.16
C ALA A 17 -2.82 14.64 -4.44
N ILE A 18 -3.58 14.26 -3.40
CA ILE A 18 -4.80 13.43 -3.50
C ILE A 18 -6.03 14.28 -3.17
N LEU A 19 -7.17 13.98 -3.79
CA LEU A 19 -8.46 14.58 -3.46
C LEU A 19 -8.79 14.37 -1.97
N THR A 20 -9.27 15.41 -1.29
CA THR A 20 -9.37 15.44 0.18
C THR A 20 -10.62 14.77 0.74
N SER A 21 -11.40 14.04 -0.06
CA SER A 21 -12.66 13.41 0.37
C SER A 21 -12.82 12.03 -0.24
N GLY A 22 -13.32 11.07 0.55
CA GLY A 22 -13.60 9.70 0.11
C GLY A 22 -12.35 8.83 -0.05
N VAL A 23 -11.25 9.16 0.63
CA VAL A 23 -10.01 8.38 0.58
C VAL A 23 -10.04 7.32 1.67
N VAL A 24 -9.92 6.05 1.26
CA VAL A 24 -9.67 4.93 2.15
C VAL A 24 -8.20 4.56 2.07
N LEU A 25 -7.47 4.70 3.18
CA LEU A 25 -6.09 4.28 3.30
C LEU A 25 -6.02 2.79 3.61
N ILE A 26 -5.27 2.11 2.76
CA ILE A 26 -5.02 0.67 2.82
C ILE A 26 -3.55 0.50 3.17
N HIS A 27 -3.27 0.11 4.43
CA HIS A 27 -1.90 -0.02 4.94
C HIS A 27 -1.81 -1.16 5.96
N GLU A 28 -0.66 -1.84 6.01
CA GLU A 28 -0.42 -2.88 7.00
C GLU A 28 -0.33 -2.29 8.42
N ASN A 29 -1.00 -2.91 9.38
CA ASN A 29 -0.88 -2.54 10.79
C ASN A 29 0.47 -3.01 11.36
N SER A 30 1.57 -2.33 10.99
CA SER A 30 2.92 -2.68 11.42
C SER A 30 3.36 -1.85 12.64
N SER A 31 3.41 -2.52 13.79
CA SER A 31 4.02 -2.13 15.07
C SER A 31 3.45 -0.91 15.82
N LEU A 32 3.08 -1.18 17.09
CA LEU A 32 2.53 -0.29 18.13
C LEU A 32 3.22 1.07 18.33
N HIS A 33 4.46 1.28 17.87
CA HIS A 33 5.21 2.52 18.13
C HIS A 33 4.87 3.69 17.19
N ASN A 34 4.25 3.43 16.03
CA ASN A 34 3.88 4.45 15.05
C ASN A 34 2.37 4.79 15.04
N VAL A 35 1.58 4.05 15.82
CA VAL A 35 0.10 4.01 15.72
C VAL A 35 -0.53 5.36 16.09
N VAL A 36 -0.20 5.93 17.25
CA VAL A 36 -0.91 7.11 17.78
C VAL A 36 -0.71 8.37 16.91
N VAL A 37 0.54 8.67 16.53
CA VAL A 37 0.82 9.89 15.75
C VAL A 37 0.26 9.77 14.32
N THR A 38 0.32 8.57 13.75
CA THR A 38 -0.22 8.30 12.41
C THR A 38 -1.75 8.33 12.41
N GLN A 39 -2.40 7.74 13.42
CA GLN A 39 -3.86 7.79 13.58
C GLN A 39 -4.38 9.22 13.72
N ASN A 40 -3.78 10.03 14.61
CA ASN A 40 -4.17 11.43 14.78
C ASN A 40 -4.05 12.23 13.46
N LEU A 41 -3.06 11.92 12.63
CA LEU A 41 -2.87 12.57 11.35
C LEU A 41 -3.93 12.12 10.32
N LEU A 42 -4.32 10.86 10.32
CA LEU A 42 -5.35 10.32 9.43
C LEU A 42 -6.74 10.88 9.79
N GLU A 43 -7.03 11.04 11.07
CA GLU A 43 -8.24 11.73 11.55
C GLU A 43 -8.28 13.19 11.06
N GLN A 44 -7.16 13.91 11.14
CA GLN A 44 -7.07 15.27 10.60
C GLN A 44 -7.34 15.34 9.09
N PHE A 45 -6.99 14.28 8.37
CA PHE A 45 -7.18 14.19 6.92
C PHE A 45 -8.59 13.74 6.55
N LYS A 46 -9.40 13.28 7.52
CA LYS A 46 -10.69 12.62 7.30
C LYS A 46 -10.57 11.44 6.32
N TRP A 47 -9.47 10.71 6.42
CA TRP A 47 -9.23 9.50 5.64
C TRP A 47 -9.70 8.31 6.45
N ASP A 48 -10.51 7.47 5.83
CA ASP A 48 -10.91 6.20 6.44
C ASP A 48 -9.72 5.24 6.39
N VAL A 49 -9.57 4.41 7.41
CA VAL A 49 -8.53 3.38 7.43
C VAL A 49 -9.20 2.04 7.28
N SER A 50 -8.80 1.27 6.27
CA SER A 50 -9.27 -0.11 6.12
C SER A 50 -8.77 -0.91 7.31
N ASP A 51 -9.68 -1.54 8.06
CA ASP A 51 -9.29 -2.49 9.08
C ASP A 51 -8.62 -3.69 8.42
N ARG A 52 -7.45 -4.08 8.92
CA ARG A 52 -6.63 -5.14 8.33
C ARG A 52 -6.12 -6.07 9.42
N PRO A 53 -6.20 -7.39 9.21
CA PRO A 53 -5.61 -8.33 10.12
C PRO A 53 -4.10 -8.11 10.19
N VAL A 54 -3.53 -8.30 11.39
CA VAL A 54 -2.10 -8.18 11.62
C VAL A 54 -1.37 -9.26 10.80
N TYR A 55 -0.42 -8.85 9.96
CA TYR A 55 0.35 -9.71 9.03
C TYR A 55 -0.49 -10.42 7.96
N SER A 56 -1.19 -9.65 7.10
CA SER A 56 -1.91 -10.18 5.94
C SER A 56 -1.29 -9.68 4.62
N PRO A 57 -0.09 -10.19 4.25
CA PRO A 57 0.61 -9.76 3.03
C PRO A 57 -0.22 -10.03 1.77
N ASP A 58 -1.07 -11.05 1.80
CA ASP A 58 -2.01 -11.35 0.71
C ASP A 58 -3.05 -10.26 0.46
N LEU A 59 -3.25 -9.36 1.41
CA LEU A 59 -4.17 -8.24 1.29
C LEU A 59 -3.43 -6.97 0.87
N ALA A 60 -2.11 -6.89 0.90
CA ALA A 60 -1.38 -5.68 0.48
C ALA A 60 -1.23 -5.63 -1.05
N THR A 61 -1.89 -4.67 -1.71
CA THR A 61 -1.75 -4.44 -3.17
C THR A 61 -0.31 -4.16 -3.58
N SER A 62 0.49 -3.57 -2.67
CA SER A 62 1.93 -3.44 -2.86
C SER A 62 2.61 -4.78 -3.07
N ASP A 63 2.23 -5.78 -2.28
CA ASP A 63 2.96 -7.03 -2.14
C ASP A 63 2.61 -8.02 -3.24
N PHE A 64 1.33 -8.14 -3.59
CA PHE A 64 0.89 -9.09 -4.61
C PHE A 64 0.82 -8.51 -6.03
N HIS A 65 0.82 -7.18 -6.21
CA HIS A 65 0.64 -6.56 -7.53
C HIS A 65 1.81 -5.65 -7.95
N LEU A 66 2.15 -4.64 -7.13
CA LEU A 66 3.17 -3.65 -7.51
C LEU A 66 4.61 -4.17 -7.40
N PHE A 67 4.96 -4.86 -6.32
CA PHE A 67 6.32 -5.38 -6.12
C PHE A 67 6.73 -6.47 -7.11
N PRO A 68 5.86 -7.41 -7.51
CA PRO A 68 6.15 -8.32 -8.61
C PRO A 68 6.50 -7.58 -9.91
N GLU A 69 5.76 -6.51 -10.22
CA GLU A 69 6.02 -5.70 -11.40
C GLU A 69 7.37 -4.97 -11.31
N PHE A 70 7.74 -4.43 -10.15
CA PHE A 70 9.06 -3.85 -9.94
C PHE A 70 10.18 -4.88 -10.04
N ARG A 71 9.99 -6.09 -9.50
CA ARG A 71 10.96 -7.17 -9.64
C ARG A 71 11.17 -7.53 -11.11
N ASN A 72 10.11 -7.50 -11.92
CA ASN A 72 10.21 -7.74 -13.36
C ASN A 72 10.95 -6.61 -14.08
N CYS A 73 10.57 -5.36 -13.82
CA CYS A 73 11.25 -4.19 -14.38
C CYS A 73 12.75 -4.17 -14.03
N LEU A 74 13.11 -4.45 -12.78
CA LEU A 74 14.50 -4.42 -12.32
C LEU A 74 15.30 -5.68 -12.69
N ARG A 75 14.64 -6.72 -13.20
CA ARG A 75 15.29 -8.01 -13.47
C ARG A 75 16.39 -7.84 -14.52
N GLY A 76 17.59 -8.34 -14.19
CA GLY A 76 18.72 -8.36 -15.11
C GLY A 76 19.38 -7.00 -15.35
N GLN A 77 18.91 -5.93 -14.69
CA GLN A 77 19.52 -4.61 -14.77
C GLN A 77 20.58 -4.45 -13.67
N SER A 78 21.72 -3.84 -14.00
CA SER A 78 22.71 -3.39 -13.02
C SER A 78 22.68 -1.86 -12.97
N PHE A 79 22.69 -1.32 -11.76
CA PHE A 79 22.68 0.13 -11.52
C PHE A 79 23.91 0.50 -10.72
N GLN A 80 24.55 1.60 -11.09
CA GLN A 80 25.72 2.13 -10.38
C GLN A 80 25.32 3.06 -9.25
N LYS A 81 24.12 3.66 -9.35
CA LYS A 81 23.62 4.65 -8.39
C LYS A 81 22.15 4.43 -8.04
N ASN A 82 21.78 4.79 -6.81
CA ASN A 82 20.39 4.77 -6.36
C ASN A 82 19.49 5.72 -7.19
N GLU A 83 20.04 6.78 -7.77
CA GLU A 83 19.30 7.71 -8.63
C GLU A 83 18.83 7.04 -9.92
N GLU A 84 19.63 6.15 -10.49
CA GLU A 84 19.27 5.38 -11.69
C GLU A 84 18.09 4.44 -11.39
N ILE A 85 18.13 3.76 -10.24
CA ILE A 85 17.03 2.90 -9.77
C ILE A 85 15.75 3.72 -9.63
N ARG A 86 15.82 4.89 -8.96
CA ARG A 86 14.66 5.76 -8.75
C ARG A 86 14.08 6.27 -10.07
N SER A 87 14.94 6.66 -11.01
CA SER A 87 14.51 7.16 -12.32
C SER A 87 13.86 6.06 -13.15
N ASN A 88 14.43 4.84 -13.13
CA ASN A 88 13.88 3.70 -13.84
C ASN A 88 12.50 3.29 -13.30
N ILE A 89 12.38 3.10 -11.98
CA ILE A 89 11.08 2.78 -11.34
C ILE A 89 10.04 3.86 -11.64
N LYS A 90 10.42 5.15 -11.58
CA LYS A 90 9.50 6.26 -11.88
C LYS A 90 9.03 6.22 -13.34
N THR A 91 9.96 5.97 -14.27
CA THR A 91 9.64 5.88 -15.70
C THR A 91 8.72 4.70 -15.96
N HIS A 92 9.03 3.53 -15.38
CA HIS A 92 8.21 2.33 -15.48
C HIS A 92 6.79 2.57 -14.96
N LEU A 93 6.66 3.12 -13.75
CA LEU A 93 5.36 3.47 -13.16
C LEU A 93 4.54 4.41 -14.04
N THR A 94 5.20 5.38 -14.69
CA THR A 94 4.52 6.34 -15.59
C THR A 94 4.11 5.69 -16.91
N SER A 95 4.75 4.58 -17.28
CA SER A 95 4.42 3.81 -18.50
C SER A 95 3.33 2.76 -18.30
N LEU A 96 3.02 2.39 -17.06
CA LEU A 96 1.96 1.42 -16.76
C LEU A 96 0.59 2.00 -17.14
N ALA A 97 -0.24 1.17 -17.78
CA ALA A 97 -1.60 1.54 -18.12
C ALA A 97 -2.46 1.69 -16.86
N GLU A 98 -3.48 2.56 -16.92
CA GLU A 98 -4.45 2.73 -15.83
C GLU A 98 -5.11 1.41 -15.43
N THR A 99 -5.39 0.55 -16.42
CA THR A 99 -5.97 -0.78 -16.23
C THR A 99 -5.13 -1.68 -15.31
N PHE A 100 -3.81 -1.50 -15.28
CA PHE A 100 -2.95 -2.24 -14.35
C PHE A 100 -3.28 -1.89 -12.91
N PHE A 101 -3.48 -0.60 -12.58
CA PHE A 101 -3.83 -0.18 -11.22
C PHE A 101 -5.26 -0.60 -10.86
N GLU A 102 -6.20 -0.48 -11.80
CA GLU A 102 -7.56 -0.98 -11.61
C GLU A 102 -7.61 -2.48 -11.32
N GLU A 103 -6.84 -3.28 -12.05
CA GLU A 103 -6.77 -4.73 -11.85
C GLU A 103 -6.24 -5.07 -10.45
N GLY A 104 -5.20 -4.36 -10.00
CA GLY A 104 -4.67 -4.52 -8.64
C GLY A 104 -5.72 -4.25 -7.56
N ILE A 105 -6.54 -3.20 -7.75
CA ILE A 105 -7.63 -2.85 -6.83
C ILE A 105 -8.76 -3.88 -6.88
N LYS A 106 -9.18 -4.33 -8.08
CA LYS A 106 -10.21 -5.37 -8.24
C LYS A 106 -9.78 -6.70 -7.60
N ASN A 107 -8.53 -7.08 -7.79
CA ASN A 107 -7.95 -8.29 -7.17
C ASN A 107 -7.90 -8.19 -5.65
N LEU A 108 -7.72 -6.98 -5.08
CA LEU A 108 -7.80 -6.78 -3.65
C LEU A 108 -9.20 -7.12 -3.12
N VAL A 109 -10.25 -6.58 -3.73
CA VAL A 109 -11.64 -6.84 -3.32
C VAL A 109 -11.93 -8.35 -3.31
N HIS A 110 -11.50 -9.06 -4.36
CA HIS A 110 -11.67 -10.52 -4.42
C HIS A 110 -10.91 -11.26 -3.31
N ARG A 111 -9.72 -10.79 -2.95
CA ARG A 111 -8.90 -11.37 -1.87
C ARG A 111 -9.50 -11.10 -0.50
N ASP A 112 -10.05 -9.90 -0.27
CA ASP A 112 -10.77 -9.54 0.95
C ASP A 112 -12.02 -10.41 1.13
N ASP A 113 -12.83 -10.61 0.08
CA ASP A 113 -14.01 -11.49 0.09
C ASP A 113 -13.63 -12.92 0.45
N LYS A 114 -12.57 -13.45 -0.18
CA LYS A 114 -12.08 -14.80 0.07
C LYS A 114 -11.57 -14.95 1.51
N TYR A 115 -10.87 -13.94 2.03
CA TYR A 115 -10.39 -13.94 3.41
C TYR A 115 -11.55 -13.95 4.42
N LEU A 116 -12.60 -13.16 4.17
CA LEU A 116 -13.80 -13.11 5.01
C LEU A 116 -14.50 -14.47 5.09
N ILE A 117 -14.68 -15.15 3.95
CA ILE A 117 -15.29 -16.49 3.87
C ILE A 117 -14.43 -17.53 4.61
N LEU A 118 -13.12 -17.53 4.39
CA LEU A 118 -12.21 -18.46 5.05
C LEU A 118 -12.20 -18.27 6.57
N HIS A 119 -12.29 -17.04 7.07
CA HIS A 119 -12.30 -16.78 8.52
C HIS A 119 -13.68 -17.00 9.17
N SER A 120 -14.80 -16.92 8.43
CA SER A 120 -16.11 -17.33 8.96
C SER A 120 -16.21 -18.84 9.18
N ASP A 121 -15.54 -19.65 8.35
CA ASP A 121 -15.53 -21.12 8.45
C ASP A 121 -14.72 -21.65 9.66
N TYR A 122 -13.93 -20.80 10.33
CA TYR A 122 -13.22 -21.14 11.57
C TYR A 122 -14.04 -20.87 12.86
N VAL A 123 -15.22 -20.23 12.76
CA VAL A 123 -16.04 -19.87 13.94
C VAL A 123 -17.05 -20.96 14.31
N GLU A 124 -17.23 -22.00 13.48
CA GLU A 124 -18.04 -23.17 13.83
C GLU A 124 -17.18 -24.37 14.26
N LYS A 125 -16.89 -24.45 15.56
CA LYS A 125 -16.89 -25.72 16.32
C LYS A 125 -16.94 -25.52 17.83
#